data_AF-A0A5C8T641-F1
#
_entry.id   AF-A0A5C8T641-F1
#
_cell.length_a   1.000
_cell.length_b   1.000
_cell.length_c   1.000
_cell.angle_alpha   90.00
_cell.angle_beta   90.00
_cell.angle_gamma   90.00
#
_symmetry.space_group_name_H-M   'P 1'
#
loop_
_entity.id
_entity.type
_entity.pdbx_description
1 polymer ?
#
loop_
_entity_poly.entity_id
_entity_poly.type
_entity_poly.pdbx_seq_one_letter_code
_entity_poly.pdbx_strand_id
1 'polypeptide(L)'
;MSTRRAVVHRIAVAAPDDVSGLERAIADGRIVPGAVVAIFGKTEGNGLVNDWTRGLAARALRDLLRRHAGEAASERACLVMSGGTEGGLSPHLTVFEVREASGTAEPGALAIGHAHTADLAPEEVGRLAQVEAVAEGVRAAMRDAGIADPAEVHFVQVKCPLLTSERIAAARGRGADCATADTLKSMGLSRAAASLGIATALGEVGALEEGAIGRDFALASSRASASAGVELMGHEIVVLGRGAGWSGPLRIDHATMADALDVEPVRAALARLGLG
;
A
#
# COMPACT_ATOMS: atom_id res chain seq x y z
N MET A 1 -11.84 13.08 24.85
CA MET A 1 -11.95 12.55 23.47
C MET A 1 -11.04 11.34 23.39
N SER A 2 -11.50 10.21 22.83
CA SER A 2 -10.59 9.09 22.58
C SER A 2 -9.59 9.49 21.50
N THR A 3 -8.36 9.03 21.65
CA THR A 3 -7.32 9.15 20.63
C THR A 3 -7.13 7.82 19.94
N ARG A 4 -6.54 7.83 18.75
CA ARG A 4 -6.15 6.60 18.05
C ARG A 4 -4.69 6.30 18.32
N ARG A 5 -4.34 5.02 18.29
CA ARG A 5 -2.96 4.56 18.46
C ARG A 5 -2.63 3.55 17.38
N ALA A 6 -1.56 3.82 16.65
CA ALA A 6 -0.95 2.86 15.73
C ALA A 6 -0.15 1.82 16.52
N VAL A 7 -0.31 0.55 16.17
CA VAL A 7 0.56 -0.55 16.61
C VAL A 7 1.07 -1.28 15.37
N VAL A 8 2.37 -1.55 15.31
CA VAL A 8 3.01 -2.15 14.14
C VAL A 8 3.86 -3.33 14.56
N HIS A 9 3.68 -4.46 13.88
CA HIS A 9 4.41 -5.70 14.14
C HIS A 9 5.10 -6.17 12.87
N ARG A 10 6.37 -6.57 12.97
CA ARG A 10 7.05 -7.31 11.91
C ARG A 10 7.13 -8.79 12.28
N ILE A 11 6.63 -9.66 11.40
CA ILE A 11 6.51 -11.10 11.62
C ILE A 11 7.20 -11.81 10.45
N ALA A 12 8.23 -12.61 10.73
CA ALA A 12 8.84 -13.46 9.71
C ALA A 12 7.86 -14.58 9.30
N VAL A 13 7.91 -14.96 8.03
CA VAL A 13 7.09 -16.06 7.49
C VAL A 13 7.99 -17.09 6.82
N ALA A 14 7.63 -18.36 6.93
CA ALA A 14 8.38 -19.48 6.35
C ALA A 14 7.88 -19.89 4.95
N ALA A 15 6.69 -19.44 4.57
CA ALA A 15 6.04 -19.70 3.28
C ALA A 15 5.01 -18.59 3.00
N PRO A 16 4.50 -18.46 1.76
CA PRO A 16 3.53 -17.41 1.45
C PRO A 16 2.21 -17.53 2.23
N ASP A 17 1.75 -18.75 2.51
CA ASP A 17 0.57 -19.05 3.31
C ASP A 17 0.86 -19.25 4.81
N ASP A 18 2.10 -19.04 5.26
CA ASP A 18 2.44 -19.13 6.67
C ASP A 18 1.86 -17.95 7.47
N VAL A 19 0.76 -18.25 8.17
CA VAL A 19 0.11 -17.32 9.10
C VAL A 19 0.42 -17.62 10.57
N SER A 20 1.25 -18.62 10.86
CA SER A 20 1.45 -19.14 12.22
C SER A 20 1.99 -18.09 13.20
N GLY A 21 2.89 -17.22 12.73
CA GLY A 21 3.44 -16.12 13.52
C GLY A 21 2.39 -15.08 13.91
N LEU A 22 1.48 -14.77 12.99
CA LEU A 22 0.36 -13.85 13.21
C LEU A 22 -0.71 -14.49 14.11
N GLU A 23 -1.08 -15.74 13.84
CA GLU A 23 -2.05 -16.49 14.64
C GLU A 23 -1.59 -16.63 16.10
N ARG A 24 -0.30 -16.92 16.34
CA ARG A 24 0.28 -16.91 17.69
C ARG A 24 0.23 -15.51 18.32
N ALA A 25 0.52 -14.46 17.56
CA ALA A 25 0.44 -13.09 18.09
C ALA A 25 -0.98 -12.68 18.48
N ILE A 26 -1.99 -13.19 17.78
CA ILE A 26 -3.40 -13.04 18.13
C ILE A 26 -3.73 -13.84 19.40
N ALA A 27 -3.33 -15.11 19.46
CA ALA A 27 -3.56 -15.98 20.62
C ALA A 27 -2.93 -15.43 21.91
N ASP A 28 -1.74 -14.83 21.81
CA ASP A 28 -1.04 -14.20 22.93
C ASP A 28 -1.64 -12.84 23.35
N GLY A 29 -2.66 -12.34 22.65
CA GLY A 29 -3.24 -11.01 22.88
C GLY A 29 -2.35 -9.84 22.48
N ARG A 30 -1.26 -10.10 21.73
CA ARG A 30 -0.33 -9.06 21.27
C ARG A 30 -0.91 -8.27 20.10
N ILE A 31 -1.67 -8.92 19.22
CA ILE A 31 -2.40 -8.33 18.09
C ILE A 31 -3.90 -8.48 18.32
N VAL A 32 -4.67 -7.42 18.10
CA VAL A 32 -6.14 -7.44 18.13
C VAL A 32 -6.64 -7.59 16.70
N PRO A 33 -7.18 -8.76 16.30
CA PRO A 33 -7.57 -9.05 14.93
C PRO A 33 -8.49 -8.01 14.29
N GLY A 34 -9.51 -7.55 15.03
CA GLY A 34 -10.47 -6.57 14.54
C GLY A 34 -9.92 -5.14 14.42
N ALA A 35 -8.74 -4.87 15.00
CA ALA A 35 -8.05 -3.60 14.90
C ALA A 35 -7.03 -3.57 13.75
N VAL A 36 -6.77 -4.71 13.08
CA VAL A 36 -5.89 -4.76 11.91
C VAL A 36 -6.53 -3.99 10.76
N VAL A 37 -5.82 -2.99 10.26
CA VAL A 37 -6.26 -2.15 9.13
C VAL A 37 -5.44 -2.41 7.86
N ALA A 38 -4.21 -2.90 8.00
CA ALA A 38 -3.36 -3.24 6.87
C ALA A 38 -2.32 -4.30 7.20
N ILE A 39 -1.92 -5.08 6.19
CA ILE A 39 -0.77 -5.98 6.23
C ILE A 39 0.04 -5.79 4.95
N PHE A 40 1.31 -5.41 5.10
CA PHE A 40 2.27 -5.38 4.00
C PHE A 40 3.09 -6.66 4.02
N GLY A 41 3.10 -7.41 2.92
CA GLY A 41 3.83 -8.68 2.84
C GLY A 41 4.94 -8.62 1.80
N LYS A 42 6.08 -9.23 2.14
CA LYS A 42 7.10 -9.65 1.17
C LYS A 42 6.99 -11.16 0.98
N THR A 43 6.61 -11.60 -0.21
CA THR A 43 6.42 -13.03 -0.55
C THR A 43 7.53 -13.52 -1.48
N GLU A 44 7.98 -14.76 -1.33
CA GLU A 44 9.16 -15.29 -2.06
C GLU A 44 8.93 -15.73 -3.53
N GLY A 45 7.81 -15.34 -4.14
CA GLY A 45 7.65 -15.48 -5.59
C GLY A 45 8.53 -14.50 -6.37
N ASN A 46 8.44 -14.53 -7.70
CA ASN A 46 9.33 -13.72 -8.56
C ASN A 46 8.98 -12.22 -8.63
N GLY A 47 7.87 -11.77 -8.03
CA GLY A 47 7.44 -10.38 -8.06
C GLY A 47 6.93 -9.85 -9.40
N LEU A 48 6.90 -10.67 -10.46
CA LEU A 48 6.48 -10.30 -11.80
C LEU A 48 5.00 -10.66 -12.06
N VAL A 49 4.63 -10.90 -13.31
CA VAL A 49 3.24 -11.16 -13.72
C VAL A 49 2.73 -12.46 -13.12
N ASN A 50 3.53 -13.51 -13.24
CA ASN A 50 3.19 -14.88 -12.89
C ASN A 50 3.68 -15.23 -11.47
N ASP A 51 3.37 -14.37 -10.52
CA ASP A 51 3.65 -14.60 -9.11
C ASP A 51 2.34 -14.78 -8.34
N TRP A 52 2.05 -16.05 -8.04
CA TRP A 52 0.87 -16.50 -7.30
C TRP A 52 1.10 -16.54 -5.79
N THR A 53 2.33 -16.33 -5.31
CA THR A 53 2.62 -16.28 -3.86
C THR A 53 1.88 -15.14 -3.18
N ARG A 54 1.73 -14.01 -3.90
CA ARG A 54 0.96 -12.84 -3.45
C ARG A 54 -0.51 -13.17 -3.19
N GLY A 55 -1.16 -13.83 -4.16
CA GLY A 55 -2.57 -14.24 -4.04
C GLY A 55 -2.77 -15.30 -2.96
N LEU A 56 -1.83 -16.26 -2.84
CA LEU A 56 -1.85 -17.27 -1.80
C LEU A 56 -1.73 -16.65 -0.40
N ALA A 57 -0.77 -15.74 -0.20
CA ALA A 57 -0.60 -15.02 1.06
C ALA A 57 -1.82 -14.18 1.42
N ALA A 58 -2.33 -13.38 0.47
CA ALA A 58 -3.51 -12.56 0.69
C ALA A 58 -4.74 -13.40 1.09
N ARG A 59 -4.94 -14.56 0.45
CA ARG A 59 -6.02 -15.50 0.80
C ARG A 59 -5.83 -16.05 2.21
N ALA A 60 -4.64 -16.55 2.55
CA ALA A 60 -4.37 -17.12 3.87
C ALA A 60 -4.59 -16.09 4.99
N LEU A 61 -4.16 -14.84 4.77
CA LEU A 61 -4.35 -13.74 5.71
C LEU A 61 -5.81 -13.32 5.85
N ARG A 62 -6.55 -13.20 4.74
CA ARG A 62 -8.02 -12.98 4.74
C ARG A 62 -8.73 -14.07 5.54
N ASP A 63 -8.41 -15.33 5.28
CA ASP A 63 -9.04 -16.45 5.98
C ASP A 63 -8.74 -16.42 7.48
N LEU A 64 -7.52 -16.06 7.89
CA LEU A 64 -7.19 -15.86 9.30
C LEU A 64 -7.99 -14.70 9.92
N LEU A 65 -7.97 -13.52 9.31
CA LEU A 65 -8.69 -12.35 9.83
C LEU A 65 -10.20 -12.62 9.92
N ARG A 66 -10.78 -13.26 8.90
CA ARG A 66 -12.19 -13.68 8.89
C ARG A 66 -12.51 -14.61 10.05
N ARG A 67 -11.66 -15.61 10.33
CA ARG A 67 -11.85 -16.52 11.48
C ARG A 67 -11.82 -15.81 12.83
N HIS A 68 -10.95 -14.81 13.01
CA HIS A 68 -10.73 -14.18 14.30
C HIS A 68 -11.49 -12.86 14.53
N ALA A 69 -11.92 -12.18 13.46
CA ALA A 69 -12.54 -10.86 13.51
C ALA A 69 -13.83 -10.73 12.69
N GLY A 70 -14.20 -11.76 11.93
CA GLY A 70 -15.39 -11.77 11.06
C GLY A 70 -15.17 -11.14 9.69
N GLU A 71 -16.16 -11.32 8.81
CA GLU A 71 -16.12 -10.91 7.40
C GLU A 71 -15.80 -9.42 7.22
N ALA A 72 -16.52 -8.55 7.95
CA ALA A 72 -16.41 -7.11 7.79
C ALA A 72 -15.01 -6.58 8.15
N ALA A 73 -14.35 -7.15 9.15
CA ALA A 73 -12.99 -6.77 9.50
C ALA A 73 -11.97 -7.29 8.48
N SER A 74 -12.16 -8.52 7.99
CA SER A 74 -11.32 -9.13 6.95
C SER A 74 -11.34 -8.32 5.65
N GLU A 75 -12.53 -7.98 5.14
CA GLU A 75 -12.66 -7.25 3.87
C GLU A 75 -12.28 -5.77 3.98
N ARG A 76 -12.28 -5.21 5.20
CA ARG A 76 -11.85 -3.83 5.45
C ARG A 76 -10.31 -3.69 5.47
N ALA A 77 -9.57 -4.72 5.84
CA ALA A 77 -8.12 -4.65 5.96
C ALA A 77 -7.43 -4.68 4.59
N CYS A 78 -6.50 -3.76 4.35
CA CYS A 78 -5.69 -3.74 3.14
C CYS A 78 -4.54 -4.76 3.22
N LEU A 79 -4.48 -5.73 2.31
CA LEU A 79 -3.44 -6.74 2.14
C LEU A 79 -2.55 -6.43 0.92
N VAL A 80 -1.42 -5.75 1.15
CA VAL A 80 -0.48 -5.38 0.10
C VAL A 80 0.67 -6.40 0.02
N MET A 81 0.48 -7.43 -0.80
CA MET A 81 1.50 -8.47 -1.01
C MET A 81 2.43 -8.10 -2.17
N SER A 82 3.71 -7.89 -1.87
CA SER A 82 4.75 -7.53 -2.83
C SER A 82 5.72 -8.70 -2.98
N GLY A 83 5.67 -9.38 -4.13
CA GLY A 83 6.56 -10.48 -4.44
C GLY A 83 8.01 -10.05 -4.70
N GLY A 84 8.90 -11.01 -4.87
CA GLY A 84 10.33 -10.79 -5.07
C GLY A 84 11.04 -10.59 -3.74
N THR A 85 11.76 -11.62 -3.28
CA THR A 85 12.65 -11.56 -2.12
C THR A 85 14.06 -12.01 -2.51
N GLU A 86 14.58 -11.43 -3.57
CA GLU A 86 15.91 -11.73 -4.10
C GLU A 86 17.03 -11.26 -3.15
N GLY A 87 18.19 -11.91 -3.25
CA GLY A 87 19.39 -11.53 -2.51
C GLY A 87 19.23 -11.74 -1.00
N GLY A 88 19.40 -10.67 -0.22
CA GLY A 88 19.31 -10.69 1.25
C GLY A 88 17.92 -10.40 1.82
N LEU A 89 16.89 -10.22 0.97
CA LEU A 89 15.55 -9.87 1.44
C LEU A 89 14.86 -11.10 2.03
N SER A 90 14.35 -10.98 3.26
CA SER A 90 13.67 -12.06 3.97
C SER A 90 12.15 -11.91 3.89
N PRO A 91 11.38 -12.96 3.52
CA PRO A 91 9.92 -12.96 3.57
C PRO A 91 9.39 -12.59 4.95
N HIS A 92 8.45 -11.63 4.98
CA HIS A 92 7.86 -11.16 6.23
C HIS A 92 6.54 -10.43 5.99
N LEU A 93 5.79 -10.25 7.08
CA LEU A 93 4.62 -9.39 7.18
C LEU A 93 4.95 -8.20 8.07
N THR A 94 4.49 -7.01 7.67
CA THR A 94 4.33 -5.85 8.54
C THR A 94 2.85 -5.62 8.76
N VAL A 95 2.38 -5.88 9.98
CA VAL A 95 0.96 -5.82 10.38
C VAL A 95 0.72 -4.50 11.08
N PHE A 96 -0.31 -3.78 10.64
CA PHE A 96 -0.70 -2.47 11.15
C PHE A 96 -2.06 -2.54 11.83
N GLU A 97 -2.12 -2.08 13.07
CA GLU A 97 -3.36 -1.95 13.83
C GLU A 97 -3.64 -0.49 14.18
N VAL A 98 -4.93 -0.16 14.23
CA VAL A 98 -5.43 1.10 14.78
C VAL A 98 -6.33 0.77 15.96
N ARG A 99 -5.89 1.17 17.16
CA ARG A 99 -6.61 0.94 18.41
C ARG A 99 -7.14 2.25 18.97
N GLU A 100 -8.31 2.21 19.58
CA GLU A 100 -8.78 3.30 20.44
C GLU A 100 -7.90 3.36 21.71
N ALA A 101 -7.56 4.58 22.12
CA ALA A 101 -6.77 4.87 23.29
C ALA A 101 -7.45 5.95 24.13
N SER A 102 -7.33 5.83 25.45
CA SER A 102 -7.85 6.82 26.41
C SER A 102 -6.82 7.91 26.77
N GLY A 103 -5.75 8.04 25.97
CA GLY A 103 -4.65 8.98 26.20
C GLY A 103 -4.82 10.32 25.50
N THR A 104 -3.96 11.28 25.85
CA THR A 104 -3.84 12.57 25.15
C THR A 104 -3.14 12.37 23.81
N ALA A 105 -3.52 13.17 22.81
CA ALA A 105 -2.84 13.15 21.52
C ALA A 105 -1.39 13.59 21.69
N GLU A 106 -0.47 12.92 21.02
CA GLU A 106 0.95 13.23 21.03
C GLU A 106 1.36 13.81 19.67
N PRO A 107 1.99 14.99 19.63
CA PRO A 107 2.51 15.53 18.39
C PRO A 107 3.45 14.55 17.67
N GLY A 108 3.21 14.39 16.37
CA GLY A 108 4.03 13.55 15.50
C GLY A 108 3.78 12.05 15.60
N ALA A 109 2.85 11.58 16.44
CA ALA A 109 2.49 10.16 16.51
C ALA A 109 2.07 9.60 15.14
N LEU A 110 2.48 8.36 14.86
CA LEU A 110 2.15 7.67 13.62
C LEU A 110 0.63 7.58 13.45
N ALA A 111 0.16 8.18 12.37
CA ALA A 111 -1.21 8.10 11.89
C ALA A 111 -1.31 7.15 10.70
N ILE A 112 -2.37 6.36 10.68
CA ILE A 112 -2.64 5.36 9.65
C ILE A 112 -4.07 5.59 9.18
N GLY A 113 -4.24 5.69 7.87
CA GLY A 113 -5.55 5.61 7.26
C GLY A 113 -5.50 4.76 6.01
N HIS A 114 -6.64 4.21 5.64
CA HIS A 114 -6.71 3.28 4.52
C HIS A 114 -8.00 3.45 3.71
N ALA A 115 -7.95 3.00 2.46
CA ALA A 115 -9.09 3.07 1.56
C ALA A 115 -9.03 1.97 0.50
N HIS A 116 -10.21 1.60 0.01
CA HIS A 116 -10.37 0.78 -1.18
C HIS A 116 -10.99 1.64 -2.29
N THR A 117 -10.60 1.38 -3.53
CA THR A 117 -11.28 1.95 -4.71
C THR A 117 -12.13 0.88 -5.39
N ALA A 118 -13.10 1.30 -6.18
CA ALA A 118 -13.85 0.38 -7.05
C ALA A 118 -12.91 -0.30 -8.06
N ASP A 119 -13.33 -1.45 -8.56
CA ASP A 119 -12.61 -2.15 -9.62
C ASP A 119 -12.52 -1.29 -10.88
N LEU A 120 -11.34 -1.24 -11.49
CA LEU A 120 -11.14 -0.65 -12.80
C LEU A 120 -11.51 -1.61 -13.91
N ALA A 121 -11.99 -1.08 -15.03
CA ALA A 121 -11.98 -1.80 -16.28
C ALA A 121 -10.52 -2.00 -16.76
N PRO A 122 -10.19 -3.11 -17.45
CA PRO A 122 -8.85 -3.34 -18.00
C PRO A 122 -8.33 -2.20 -18.88
N GLU A 123 -9.21 -1.54 -19.63
CA GLU A 123 -8.91 -0.39 -20.49
C GLU A 123 -8.57 0.89 -19.72
N GLU A 124 -8.81 0.95 -18.41
CA GLU A 124 -8.47 2.11 -17.56
C GLU A 124 -7.12 1.95 -16.86
N VAL A 125 -6.57 0.74 -16.81
CA VAL A 125 -5.27 0.46 -16.17
C VAL A 125 -4.15 1.16 -16.94
N GLY A 126 -3.37 1.97 -16.23
CA GLY A 126 -2.27 2.77 -16.77
C GLY A 126 -2.72 4.06 -17.45
N ARG A 127 -3.96 4.52 -17.21
CA ARG A 127 -4.54 5.74 -17.78
C ARG A 127 -4.96 6.76 -16.72
N LEU A 128 -5.43 7.93 -17.15
CA LEU A 128 -5.87 9.00 -16.25
C LEU A 128 -7.01 8.57 -15.31
N ALA A 129 -7.91 7.68 -15.75
CA ALA A 129 -8.95 7.12 -14.88
C ALA A 129 -8.36 6.42 -13.64
N GLN A 130 -7.25 5.69 -13.78
CA GLN A 130 -6.55 5.10 -12.64
C GLN A 130 -5.89 6.17 -11.75
N VAL A 131 -5.30 7.22 -12.35
CA VAL A 131 -4.71 8.35 -11.62
C VAL A 131 -5.77 9.01 -10.74
N GLU A 132 -6.95 9.29 -11.29
CA GLU A 132 -8.08 9.92 -10.59
C GLU A 132 -8.61 9.03 -9.46
N ALA A 133 -8.86 7.75 -9.74
CA ALA A 133 -9.34 6.79 -8.73
C ALA A 133 -8.36 6.67 -7.55
N VAL A 134 -7.05 6.58 -7.82
CA VAL A 134 -6.04 6.55 -6.77
C VAL A 134 -5.96 7.88 -6.03
N ALA A 135 -6.04 9.02 -6.72
CA ALA A 135 -6.02 10.32 -6.06
C ALA A 135 -7.19 10.50 -5.10
N GLU A 136 -8.40 10.07 -5.47
CA GLU A 136 -9.56 10.08 -4.58
C GLU A 136 -9.39 9.14 -3.39
N GLY A 137 -8.89 7.92 -3.63
CA GLY A 137 -8.62 6.94 -2.59
C GLY A 137 -7.56 7.40 -1.59
N VAL A 138 -6.49 8.07 -2.04
CA VAL A 138 -5.47 8.67 -1.16
C VAL A 138 -6.08 9.78 -0.30
N ARG A 139 -6.90 10.67 -0.87
CA ARG A 139 -7.60 11.70 -0.09
C ARG A 139 -8.58 11.09 0.92
N ALA A 140 -9.22 9.97 0.58
CA ALA A 140 -10.07 9.23 1.50
C ALA A 140 -9.26 8.62 2.66
N ALA A 141 -8.13 7.97 2.36
CA ALA A 141 -7.23 7.43 3.37
C ALA A 141 -6.60 8.52 4.26
N MET A 142 -6.30 9.71 3.71
CA MET A 142 -5.86 10.87 4.51
C MET A 142 -6.95 11.34 5.47
N ARG A 143 -8.21 11.46 5.00
CA ARG A 143 -9.35 11.81 5.85
C ARG A 143 -9.57 10.77 6.95
N ASP A 144 -9.48 9.49 6.60
CA ASP A 144 -9.54 8.39 7.56
C ASP A 144 -8.42 8.53 8.60
N ALA A 145 -7.17 8.79 8.18
CA ALA A 145 -6.04 9.05 9.08
C ALA A 145 -6.17 10.34 9.91
N GLY A 146 -7.10 11.25 9.58
CA GLY A 146 -7.19 12.58 10.19
C GLY A 146 -6.02 13.49 9.83
N ILE A 147 -5.40 13.28 8.66
CA ILE A 147 -4.29 14.08 8.14
C ILE A 147 -4.87 15.11 7.16
N ALA A 148 -4.87 16.38 7.55
CA ALA A 148 -5.39 17.48 6.73
C ALA A 148 -4.33 18.08 5.79
N ASP A 149 -3.07 18.14 6.25
CA ASP A 149 -1.95 18.70 5.50
C ASP A 149 -1.20 17.58 4.76
N PRO A 150 -1.11 17.59 3.42
CA PRO A 150 -0.29 16.66 2.65
C PRO A 150 1.18 16.59 3.08
N ALA A 151 1.74 17.66 3.66
CA ALA A 151 3.12 17.68 4.16
C ALA A 151 3.34 16.72 5.34
N GLU A 152 2.28 16.33 6.05
CA GLU A 152 2.32 15.36 7.14
C GLU A 152 2.16 13.91 6.67
N VAL A 153 2.02 13.67 5.36
CA VAL A 153 2.09 12.34 4.76
C VAL A 153 3.56 11.99 4.47
N HIS A 154 3.99 10.81 4.91
CA HIS A 154 5.37 10.34 4.75
C HIS A 154 5.47 9.09 3.89
N PHE A 155 4.42 8.28 3.79
CA PHE A 155 4.43 7.11 2.94
C PHE A 155 3.01 6.76 2.49
N VAL A 156 2.84 6.48 1.20
CA VAL A 156 1.57 6.02 0.63
C VAL A 156 1.83 4.72 -0.12
N GLN A 157 1.36 3.62 0.45
CA GLN A 157 1.42 2.31 -0.18
C GLN A 157 0.15 2.06 -0.96
N VAL A 158 0.29 1.66 -2.22
CA VAL A 158 -0.82 1.23 -3.08
C VAL A 158 -0.55 -0.16 -3.62
N LYS A 159 -1.52 -1.05 -3.48
CA LYS A 159 -1.62 -2.25 -4.30
C LYS A 159 -2.52 -1.95 -5.50
N CYS A 160 -1.99 -2.12 -6.70
CA CYS A 160 -2.68 -1.81 -7.96
C CYS A 160 -2.78 -3.04 -8.87
N PRO A 161 -3.68 -3.04 -9.87
CA PRO A 161 -3.89 -4.19 -10.74
C PRO A 161 -2.80 -4.29 -11.81
N LEU A 162 -2.86 -5.36 -12.60
CA LEU A 162 -2.12 -5.51 -13.86
C LEU A 162 -3.02 -6.12 -14.94
N LEU A 163 -2.56 -6.08 -16.18
CA LEU A 163 -3.25 -6.71 -17.31
C LEU A 163 -2.74 -8.12 -17.53
N THR A 164 -3.67 -9.07 -17.60
CA THR A 164 -3.44 -10.43 -18.11
C THR A 164 -3.87 -10.52 -19.56
N SER A 165 -3.43 -11.55 -20.28
CA SER A 165 -3.89 -11.81 -21.64
C SER A 165 -5.42 -11.93 -21.74
N GLU A 166 -6.05 -12.52 -20.72
CA GLU A 166 -7.52 -12.61 -20.61
C GLU A 166 -8.18 -11.24 -20.46
N ARG A 167 -7.66 -10.38 -19.55
CA ARG A 167 -8.18 -9.02 -19.35
C ARG A 167 -8.06 -8.18 -20.63
N ILE A 168 -6.94 -8.30 -21.35
CA ILE A 168 -6.71 -7.63 -22.63
C ILE A 168 -7.69 -8.13 -23.69
N ALA A 169 -7.90 -9.44 -23.79
CA ALA A 169 -8.86 -10.03 -24.72
C ALA A 169 -10.30 -9.60 -24.40
N ALA A 170 -10.66 -9.52 -23.11
CA ALA A 170 -11.97 -9.07 -22.67
C ALA A 170 -12.24 -7.60 -23.05
N ALA A 171 -11.26 -6.70 -22.88
CA ALA A 171 -11.37 -5.31 -23.33
C ALA A 171 -11.58 -5.22 -24.85
N ARG A 172 -10.76 -5.94 -25.62
CA ARG A 172 -10.91 -6.01 -27.09
C ARG A 172 -12.26 -6.56 -27.52
N GLY A 173 -12.78 -7.56 -26.81
CA GLY A 173 -14.11 -8.12 -27.04
C GLY A 173 -15.25 -7.10 -26.86
N ARG A 174 -15.02 -6.04 -26.07
CA ARG A 174 -15.93 -4.88 -25.93
C ARG A 174 -15.64 -3.73 -26.90
N GLY A 175 -14.66 -3.88 -27.78
CA GLY A 175 -14.21 -2.81 -28.69
C GLY A 175 -13.35 -1.74 -28.01
N ALA A 176 -12.77 -2.03 -26.83
CA ALA A 176 -11.88 -1.13 -26.11
C ALA A 176 -10.41 -1.60 -26.20
N ASP A 177 -9.49 -0.64 -26.23
CA ASP A 177 -8.05 -0.90 -26.19
C ASP A 177 -7.47 -0.60 -24.81
N CYS A 178 -6.62 -1.50 -24.32
CA CYS A 178 -5.81 -1.27 -23.12
C CYS A 178 -4.60 -0.37 -23.43
N ALA A 179 -4.00 0.23 -22.39
CA ALA A 179 -2.78 1.03 -22.51
C ALA A 179 -1.59 0.26 -23.11
N THR A 180 -1.59 -1.08 -23.00
CA THR A 180 -0.60 -1.96 -23.63
C THR A 180 -1.17 -3.37 -23.83
N ALA A 181 -0.61 -4.11 -24.79
CA ALA A 181 -0.89 -5.54 -24.99
C ALA A 181 0.12 -6.46 -24.26
N ASP A 182 1.12 -5.88 -23.58
CA ASP A 182 2.18 -6.59 -22.88
C ASP A 182 1.88 -6.64 -21.37
N THR A 183 1.74 -7.85 -20.83
CA THR A 183 1.35 -8.05 -19.42
C THR A 183 2.41 -7.52 -18.45
N LEU A 184 3.70 -7.63 -18.78
CA LEU A 184 4.77 -7.15 -17.91
C LEU A 184 4.85 -5.61 -17.93
N LYS A 185 4.75 -4.99 -19.11
CA LYS A 185 4.70 -3.52 -19.24
C LYS A 185 3.48 -2.93 -18.54
N SER A 186 2.35 -3.64 -18.54
CA SER A 186 1.15 -3.20 -17.83
C SER A 186 1.39 -3.00 -16.32
N MET A 187 2.25 -3.80 -15.70
CA MET A 187 2.62 -3.62 -14.30
C MET A 187 3.34 -2.29 -14.08
N GLY A 188 4.25 -1.91 -14.99
CA GLY A 188 4.94 -0.63 -14.94
C GLY A 188 3.99 0.55 -15.11
N LEU A 189 3.08 0.48 -16.10
CA LEU A 189 2.09 1.52 -16.35
C LEU A 189 1.10 1.69 -15.19
N SER A 190 0.60 0.58 -14.62
CA SER A 190 -0.30 0.62 -13.47
C SER A 190 0.38 1.22 -12.23
N ARG A 191 1.65 0.87 -11.96
CA ARG A 191 2.43 1.51 -10.89
C ARG A 191 2.64 3.00 -11.16
N ALA A 192 2.97 3.38 -12.40
CA ALA A 192 3.18 4.78 -12.77
C ALA A 192 1.89 5.61 -12.58
N ALA A 193 0.75 5.12 -13.06
CA ALA A 193 -0.54 5.79 -12.88
C ALA A 193 -0.92 5.89 -11.40
N ALA A 194 -0.74 4.83 -10.61
CA ALA A 194 -0.98 4.87 -9.17
C ALA A 194 -0.07 5.89 -8.46
N SER A 195 1.23 5.91 -8.76
CA SER A 195 2.16 6.90 -8.20
C SER A 195 1.83 8.34 -8.58
N LEU A 196 1.36 8.57 -9.81
CA LEU A 196 0.88 9.90 -10.23
C LEU A 196 -0.43 10.27 -9.53
N GLY A 197 -1.33 9.32 -9.26
CA GLY A 197 -2.54 9.56 -8.46
C GLY A 197 -2.19 9.99 -7.03
N ILE A 198 -1.17 9.38 -6.43
CA ILE A 198 -0.62 9.81 -5.13
C ILE A 198 -0.07 11.24 -5.25
N ALA A 199 0.76 11.52 -6.26
CA ALA A 199 1.32 12.84 -6.49
C ALA A 199 0.23 13.93 -6.64
N THR A 200 -0.84 13.64 -7.39
CA THR A 200 -2.00 14.53 -7.56
C THR A 200 -2.78 14.72 -6.26
N ALA A 201 -2.94 13.68 -5.45
CA ALA A 201 -3.61 13.80 -4.15
C ALA A 201 -2.83 14.67 -3.17
N LEU A 202 -1.49 14.58 -3.19
CA LEU A 202 -0.60 15.32 -2.31
C LEU A 202 -0.19 16.71 -2.85
N GLY A 203 -0.64 17.06 -4.06
CA GLY A 203 -0.32 18.36 -4.68
C GLY A 203 1.13 18.49 -5.14
N GLU A 204 1.82 17.37 -5.39
CA GLU A 204 3.23 17.34 -5.83
C GLU A 204 3.37 17.59 -7.34
N VAL A 205 2.29 17.38 -8.10
CA VAL A 205 2.25 17.60 -9.55
C VAL A 205 1.01 18.43 -9.94
N GLY A 206 1.14 19.15 -11.05
CA GLY A 206 0.03 19.90 -11.66
C GLY A 206 -0.89 19.02 -12.51
N ALA A 207 -1.52 19.64 -13.52
CA ALA A 207 -2.33 18.92 -14.49
C ALA A 207 -1.49 17.88 -15.25
N LEU A 208 -2.06 16.69 -15.45
CA LEU A 208 -1.41 15.56 -16.10
C LEU A 208 -2.04 15.28 -17.46
N GLU A 209 -1.20 14.94 -18.43
CA GLU A 209 -1.63 14.38 -19.70
C GLU A 209 -1.42 12.86 -19.70
N GLU A 210 -2.34 12.11 -20.30
CA GLU A 210 -2.24 10.65 -20.34
C GLU A 210 -0.91 10.16 -20.97
N GLY A 211 -0.41 10.89 -21.97
CA GLY A 211 0.85 10.57 -22.66
C GLY A 211 2.07 10.56 -21.73
N ALA A 212 2.02 11.27 -20.60
CA ALA A 212 3.12 11.36 -19.64
C ALA A 212 3.27 10.10 -18.76
N ILE A 213 2.21 9.30 -18.61
CA ILE A 213 2.19 8.14 -17.72
C ILE A 213 3.23 7.10 -18.19
N GLY A 214 4.21 6.82 -17.33
CA GLY A 214 5.31 5.91 -17.63
C GLY A 214 6.32 6.41 -18.67
N ARG A 215 6.29 7.71 -19.01
CA ARG A 215 7.19 8.33 -19.99
C ARG A 215 7.91 9.58 -19.47
N ASP A 216 7.20 10.47 -18.77
CA ASP A 216 7.81 11.65 -18.16
C ASP A 216 8.22 11.36 -16.71
N PHE A 217 9.51 11.14 -16.50
CA PHE A 217 10.07 10.83 -15.18
C PHE A 217 10.34 12.07 -14.32
N ALA A 218 10.10 13.29 -14.82
CA ALA A 218 10.10 14.48 -13.98
C ALA A 218 8.84 14.57 -13.10
N LEU A 219 7.77 13.87 -13.48
CA LEU A 219 6.52 13.78 -12.72
C LEU A 219 6.60 12.59 -11.76
N ALA A 220 6.78 12.89 -10.47
CA ALA A 220 6.93 11.88 -9.43
C ALA A 220 6.32 12.34 -8.09
N SER A 221 6.09 11.38 -7.21
CA SER A 221 5.78 11.62 -5.80
C SER A 221 6.96 11.16 -4.94
N SER A 222 7.36 11.94 -3.94
CA SER A 222 8.40 11.53 -2.99
C SER A 222 7.86 10.61 -1.88
N ARG A 223 6.54 10.35 -1.86
CA ARG A 223 5.86 9.53 -0.84
C ARG A 223 5.24 8.25 -1.42
N ALA A 224 5.24 8.08 -2.74
CA ALA A 224 4.58 6.96 -3.41
C ALA A 224 5.38 5.65 -3.33
N SER A 225 4.68 4.57 -2.95
CA SER A 225 5.11 3.19 -3.13
C SER A 225 3.97 2.40 -3.77
N ALA A 226 4.12 2.01 -5.03
CA ALA A 226 3.10 1.27 -5.77
C ALA A 226 3.58 -0.15 -6.13
N SER A 227 2.74 -1.15 -5.85
CA SER A 227 3.01 -2.55 -6.19
C SER A 227 1.86 -3.12 -7.02
N ALA A 228 2.18 -3.68 -8.18
CA ALA A 228 1.19 -4.29 -9.06
C ALA A 228 0.99 -5.77 -8.72
N GLY A 229 -0.22 -6.28 -8.91
CA GLY A 229 -0.55 -7.69 -8.72
C GLY A 229 -1.74 -8.13 -9.57
N VAL A 230 -1.87 -9.44 -9.76
CA VAL A 230 -2.96 -10.05 -10.54
C VAL A 230 -4.23 -10.24 -9.69
N GLU A 231 -4.07 -10.28 -8.37
CA GLU A 231 -5.06 -10.67 -7.38
C GLU A 231 -6.23 -9.67 -7.16
N LEU A 232 -6.23 -8.51 -7.81
CA LEU A 232 -7.27 -7.48 -7.70
C LEU A 232 -7.43 -6.62 -8.97
N MET A 233 -8.54 -5.88 -9.07
CA MET A 233 -8.82 -4.89 -10.14
C MET A 233 -9.03 -3.45 -9.65
N GLY A 234 -9.39 -3.25 -8.37
CA GLY A 234 -9.40 -1.94 -7.72
C GLY A 234 -8.03 -1.54 -7.16
N HIS A 235 -8.03 -0.89 -6.00
CA HIS A 235 -6.79 -0.54 -5.29
C HIS A 235 -7.00 -0.67 -3.79
N GLU A 236 -5.94 -1.09 -3.12
CA GLU A 236 -5.85 -1.03 -1.67
C GLU A 236 -4.79 0.00 -1.31
N ILE A 237 -5.19 1.02 -0.57
CA ILE A 237 -4.41 2.25 -0.36
C ILE A 237 -4.23 2.44 1.14
N VAL A 238 -2.97 2.63 1.55
CA VAL A 238 -2.62 2.90 2.95
C VAL A 238 -1.74 4.14 3.02
N VAL A 239 -2.19 5.13 3.77
CA VAL A 239 -1.48 6.38 4.05
C VAL A 239 -0.89 6.30 5.45
N LEU A 240 0.42 6.50 5.54
CA LEU A 240 1.15 6.64 6.78
C LEU A 240 1.70 8.05 6.89
N GLY A 241 1.47 8.67 8.03
CA GLY A 241 1.92 10.04 8.27
C GLY A 241 1.85 10.41 9.74
N ARG A 242 1.72 11.70 10.01
CA ARG A 242 1.56 12.26 11.35
C ARG A 242 0.21 12.97 11.41
N GLY A 243 -0.61 12.62 12.40
CA GLY A 243 -1.99 13.09 12.47
C GLY A 243 -2.34 13.67 13.83
N ALA A 244 -3.22 14.66 13.84
CA ALA A 244 -3.85 15.11 15.07
C ALA A 244 -4.74 14.00 15.64
N GLY A 245 -4.86 13.92 16.97
CA GLY A 245 -5.69 12.90 17.63
C GLY A 245 -5.07 11.51 17.69
N TRP A 246 -3.79 11.37 17.33
CA TRP A 246 -3.02 10.12 17.49
C TRP A 246 -2.12 10.17 18.72
N SER A 247 -1.84 9.00 19.30
CA SER A 247 -0.99 8.82 20.49
C SER A 247 -0.06 7.61 20.33
N GLY A 248 0.88 7.47 21.26
CA GLY A 248 1.81 6.34 21.32
C GLY A 248 3.16 6.63 20.69
N PRO A 249 4.12 5.70 20.82
CA PRO A 249 5.54 6.00 20.64
C PRO A 249 6.04 5.94 19.19
N LEU A 250 5.24 5.42 18.26
CA LEU A 250 5.67 5.26 16.87
C LEU A 250 5.69 6.61 16.15
N ARG A 251 6.73 6.82 15.34
CA ARG A 251 6.97 8.00 14.52
C ARG A 251 7.34 7.55 13.11
N ILE A 252 7.11 8.40 12.12
CA ILE A 252 7.47 8.15 10.72
C ILE A 252 8.15 9.38 10.13
N ASP A 253 9.09 9.12 9.24
CA ASP A 253 9.77 10.09 8.38
C ASP A 253 10.05 9.42 7.03
N HIS A 254 10.41 10.21 6.01
CA HIS A 254 10.76 9.72 4.69
C HIS A 254 11.91 10.51 4.07
N ALA A 255 12.53 9.92 3.07
CA ALA A 255 13.47 10.59 2.19
C ALA A 255 13.48 9.87 0.83
N THR A 256 14.01 10.52 -0.19
CA THR A 256 14.12 9.96 -1.53
C THR A 256 15.57 9.56 -1.79
N MET A 257 15.79 8.31 -2.20
CA MET A 257 17.08 7.87 -2.71
C MET A 257 17.21 8.34 -4.17
N ALA A 258 18.27 9.06 -4.50
CA ALA A 258 18.48 9.56 -5.86
C ALA A 258 18.81 8.44 -6.86
N ASP A 259 19.39 7.34 -6.36
CA ASP A 259 19.65 6.12 -7.11
C ASP A 259 19.56 4.88 -6.20
N ALA A 260 19.78 3.68 -6.74
CA ALA A 260 19.62 2.41 -6.02
C ALA A 260 20.68 2.17 -4.91
N LEU A 261 21.75 2.96 -4.88
CA LEU A 261 22.86 2.84 -3.92
C LEU A 261 22.92 4.02 -2.94
N ASP A 262 22.05 5.03 -3.11
CA ASP A 262 22.03 6.25 -2.31
C ASP A 262 21.44 6.03 -0.91
N VAL A 263 22.30 5.62 0.02
CA VAL A 263 21.92 5.30 1.41
C VAL A 263 21.86 6.52 2.33
N GLU A 264 22.40 7.66 1.94
CA GLU A 264 22.51 8.82 2.83
C GLU A 264 21.16 9.47 3.18
N PRO A 265 20.17 9.58 2.26
CA PRO A 265 18.83 10.00 2.61
C PRO A 265 18.17 9.11 3.66
N VAL A 266 18.43 7.79 3.63
CA VAL A 266 17.93 6.83 4.63
C VAL A 266 18.55 7.12 6.00
N ARG A 267 19.87 7.31 6.06
CA ARG A 267 20.58 7.68 7.30
C ARG A 267 20.05 9.00 7.85
N ALA A 268 19.85 10.01 6.99
CA ALA A 268 19.34 11.31 7.40
C ALA A 268 17.91 11.23 7.96
N ALA A 269 17.04 10.41 7.36
CA ALA A 269 15.68 10.17 7.88
C ALA A 269 15.72 9.49 9.26
N LEU A 270 16.60 8.48 9.44
CA LEU A 270 16.80 7.83 10.74
C LEU A 270 17.33 8.81 11.80
N ALA A 271 18.28 9.67 11.45
CA ALA A 271 18.82 10.67 12.37
C ALA A 271 17.76 11.68 12.84
N ARG A 272 16.85 12.13 11.96
CA ARG A 272 15.71 13.00 12.35
C ARG A 272 14.73 12.32 13.31
N LEU A 273 14.67 10.98 13.29
CA LEU A 273 13.93 10.17 14.25
C LEU A 273 14.72 9.83 15.52
N GLY A 274 15.97 10.30 15.64
CA GLY A 274 16.85 10.01 16.78
C GLY A 274 17.47 8.59 16.75
N LEU A 275 17.54 7.97 15.57
CA LEU A 275 18.03 6.60 15.35
C LEU A 275 19.38 6.58 14.59
N GLY A 276 20.28 7.52 14.90
CA GLY A 276 21.57 7.72 14.22
C GLY A 276 22.77 7.40 15.10
#